data_AF-A0AAD6LWM5-F1
#
_entry.id   AF-A0AAD6LWM5-F1
#
_cell.length_a   1.000
_cell.length_b   1.000
_cell.length_c   1.000
_cell.angle_alpha   90.00
_cell.angle_beta   90.00
_cell.angle_gamma   90.00
#
_symmetry.space_group_name_H-M   'P 1'
#
loop_
_entity.id
_entity.type
_entity.pdbx_description
1 polymer ?
#
loop_
_entity_poly.entity_id
_entity_poly.type
_entity_poly.pdbx_seq_one_letter_code
_entity_poly.pdbx_strand_id
1 'polypeptide(L)'
;MLQEFAVSEQREEIGQKIRPYISQVQMYEDPVRQEAARKTVPREELEEKALVSLAKEGNFKPSKTEQDHAFLLQLLFWFKQSFRWVNEPPCDGCGNDTVAQGMDVALPSETQYGAARVEIYRCNSCSRITRFPRYNDPLKLVETRRGRCGEWANCFTLYCRAFGYESRLILDFTDHVWTECFSEFLGRWMHLDPCEGVFDRPLLYEKGWNKKLNYVIAIAKDGVYDVTKRYTRKWVEVLSRRNITREPDLLATLHSMTRECRRSFTTQILSVLEDRDKIESEELERSLCSTDDSSVSLPGRQSGNKEWRIARSEIGSDDRCSLSCTSCPIRVCIDEHVTKIYNAFSPLLSRCVDHSLPKSRIVEIMKIFKGILVELGNSSYKTRRTSINPFILHLLPYFEELINALSLKSEIDTDGKVDICLAADPVNTSLGLPVVLDALDDLINVLNNFDNISKVSLSWPLIKVKRIHSGSVLASGEELPSGIATSAFDGLRTSKWEEPDGARDLVC
;
A
#
# COMPACT_ATOMS: atom_id res chain seq x y z
N MET A 1 -45.10 -27.05 5.59
CA MET A 1 -45.65 -25.76 6.03
C MET A 1 -44.77 -25.04 7.06
N LEU A 2 -44.80 -25.30 8.38
CA LEU A 2 -44.01 -24.50 9.35
C LEU A 2 -42.49 -24.50 9.08
N GLN A 3 -41.94 -25.62 8.63
CA GLN A 3 -40.52 -25.74 8.27
C GLN A 3 -40.18 -25.04 6.94
N GLU A 4 -41.13 -24.91 6.01
CA GLU A 4 -40.95 -24.17 4.75
C GLU A 4 -41.07 -22.66 4.98
N PHE A 5 -41.96 -22.23 5.87
CA PHE A 5 -42.08 -20.82 6.28
C PHE A 5 -40.82 -20.34 7.02
N ALA A 6 -40.29 -21.13 7.96
CA ALA A 6 -39.04 -20.79 8.65
C ALA A 6 -37.83 -20.75 7.69
N VAL A 7 -37.77 -21.65 6.69
CA VAL A 7 -36.74 -21.64 5.65
C VAL A 7 -36.90 -20.43 4.72
N SER A 8 -38.13 -19.97 4.45
CA SER A 8 -38.39 -18.74 3.69
C SER A 8 -37.91 -17.50 4.45
N GLU A 9 -38.24 -17.37 5.73
CA GLU A 9 -37.80 -16.25 6.57
C GLU A 9 -36.27 -16.20 6.74
N GLN A 10 -35.60 -17.35 6.90
CA GLN A 10 -34.14 -17.43 7.01
C GLN A 10 -33.42 -17.09 5.70
N ARG A 11 -33.99 -17.49 4.55
CA ARG A 11 -33.50 -17.08 3.22
C ARG A 11 -33.66 -15.59 3.01
N GLU A 12 -34.74 -15.01 3.52
CA GLU A 12 -34.96 -13.56 3.52
C GLU A 12 -33.93 -12.82 4.39
N GLU A 13 -33.55 -13.35 5.56
CA GLU A 13 -32.55 -12.70 6.43
C GLU A 13 -31.18 -12.55 5.74
N ILE A 14 -30.65 -13.63 5.14
CA ILE A 14 -29.38 -13.56 4.40
C ILE A 14 -29.50 -12.62 3.19
N GLY A 15 -30.62 -12.68 2.48
CA GLY A 15 -30.90 -11.78 1.38
C GLY A 15 -30.89 -10.31 1.79
N GLN A 16 -31.52 -9.97 2.92
CA GLN A 16 -31.57 -8.60 3.44
C GLN A 16 -30.19 -8.08 3.82
N LYS A 17 -29.28 -8.93 4.31
CA LYS A 17 -27.91 -8.53 4.64
C LYS A 17 -27.03 -8.32 3.41
N ILE A 18 -27.19 -9.13 2.36
CA ILE A 18 -26.30 -9.10 1.19
C ILE A 18 -26.77 -8.10 0.12
N ARG A 19 -28.07 -8.04 -0.17
CA ARG A 19 -28.61 -7.25 -1.30
C ARG A 19 -28.20 -5.77 -1.31
N PRO A 20 -28.13 -5.04 -0.17
CA PRO A 20 -27.66 -3.66 -0.18
C PRO A 20 -26.25 -3.50 -0.77
N TYR A 21 -25.37 -4.47 -0.49
CA TYR A 21 -24.00 -4.45 -1.00
C TYR A 21 -23.89 -4.81 -2.48
N ILE A 22 -24.83 -5.59 -3.03
CA ILE A 22 -24.91 -5.82 -4.49
C ILE A 22 -25.14 -4.48 -5.20
N SER A 23 -26.09 -3.68 -4.72
CA SER A 23 -26.35 -2.34 -5.26
C SER A 23 -25.17 -1.40 -5.07
N GLN A 24 -24.46 -1.49 -3.94
CA GLN A 24 -23.25 -0.72 -3.67
C GLN A 24 -22.13 -1.07 -4.66
N VAL A 25 -21.87 -2.36 -4.89
CA VAL A 25 -20.81 -2.82 -5.80
C VAL A 25 -21.08 -2.38 -7.25
N GLN A 26 -22.34 -2.31 -7.66
CA GLN A 26 -22.70 -1.76 -8.97
C GLN A 26 -22.30 -0.30 -9.14
N MET A 27 -22.22 0.49 -8.06
CA MET A 27 -21.75 1.89 -8.14
C MET A 27 -20.27 1.99 -8.52
N TYR A 28 -19.46 0.95 -8.25
CA TYR A 28 -18.05 0.94 -8.61
C TYR A 28 -17.83 0.84 -10.13
N GLU A 29 -18.84 0.40 -10.87
CA GLU A 29 -18.79 0.28 -12.33
C GLU A 29 -19.13 1.59 -13.04
N ASP A 30 -19.52 2.64 -12.31
CA ASP A 30 -19.80 3.97 -12.89
C ASP A 30 -18.51 4.67 -13.35
N PRO A 31 -18.35 4.98 -14.65
CA PRO A 31 -17.17 5.66 -15.18
C PRO A 31 -16.88 7.01 -14.53
N VAL A 32 -17.91 7.75 -14.10
CA VAL A 32 -17.75 9.07 -13.45
C VAL A 32 -17.07 8.91 -12.09
N ARG A 33 -17.50 7.91 -11.31
CA ARG A 33 -16.91 7.59 -10.00
C ARG A 33 -15.49 7.08 -10.13
N GLN A 34 -15.24 6.20 -11.11
CA GLN A 34 -13.90 5.69 -11.38
C GLN A 34 -12.95 6.82 -11.79
N GLU A 35 -13.41 7.75 -12.64
CA GLU A 35 -12.59 8.88 -13.05
C GLU A 35 -12.30 9.85 -11.91
N ALA A 36 -13.29 10.10 -11.04
CA ALA A 36 -13.07 10.89 -9.83
C ALA A 36 -12.00 10.25 -8.92
N ALA A 37 -12.03 8.92 -8.75
CA ALA A 37 -11.00 8.21 -8.00
C ALA A 37 -9.63 8.32 -8.68
N ARG A 38 -9.51 8.04 -9.98
CA ARG A 38 -8.23 8.11 -10.72
C ARG A 38 -7.55 9.47 -10.62
N LYS A 39 -8.32 10.57 -10.70
CA LYS A 39 -7.80 11.94 -10.60
C LYS A 39 -7.12 12.26 -9.27
N THR A 40 -7.42 11.52 -8.21
CA THR A 40 -6.83 11.76 -6.89
C THR A 40 -5.53 11.02 -6.63
N VAL A 41 -5.23 9.98 -7.42
CA VAL A 41 -4.05 9.14 -7.23
C VAL A 41 -2.84 9.74 -7.94
N PRO A 42 -1.69 9.90 -7.27
CA PRO A 42 -0.44 10.30 -7.91
C PRO A 42 0.13 9.13 -8.73
N ARG A 43 -0.47 8.88 -9.90
CA ARG A 43 -0.23 7.68 -10.70
C ARG A 43 1.25 7.45 -11.01
N GLU A 44 1.96 8.47 -11.48
CA GLU A 44 3.37 8.33 -11.85
C GLU A 44 4.26 8.01 -10.65
N GLU A 45 3.99 8.62 -9.49
CA GLU A 45 4.71 8.33 -8.25
C GLU A 45 4.50 6.89 -7.79
N LEU A 46 3.28 6.37 -7.88
CA LEU A 46 3.00 4.97 -7.52
C LEU A 46 3.57 3.98 -8.52
N GLU A 47 3.55 4.30 -9.83
CA GLU A 47 4.21 3.51 -10.87
C GLU A 47 5.73 3.45 -10.64
N GLU A 48 6.36 4.57 -10.30
CA GLU A 48 7.78 4.63 -9.93
C GLU A 48 8.08 3.77 -8.69
N LYS A 49 7.31 3.93 -7.61
CA LYS A 49 7.46 3.14 -6.38
C LYS A 49 7.29 1.64 -6.62
N ALA A 50 6.34 1.25 -7.48
CA ALA A 50 6.12 -0.15 -7.85
C ALA A 50 7.34 -0.74 -8.58
N LEU A 51 7.83 -0.04 -9.60
CA LEU A 51 9.00 -0.48 -10.38
C LEU A 51 10.28 -0.52 -9.52
N VAL A 52 10.49 0.49 -8.66
CA VAL A 52 11.60 0.52 -7.71
C VAL A 52 11.53 -0.67 -6.75
N SER A 53 10.35 -1.03 -6.25
CA SER A 53 10.19 -2.19 -5.37
C SER A 53 10.57 -3.51 -6.05
N LEU A 54 10.19 -3.70 -7.31
CA LEU A 54 10.57 -4.88 -8.11
C LEU A 54 12.08 -4.91 -8.42
N ALA A 55 12.67 -3.75 -8.72
CA ALA A 55 14.09 -3.65 -9.01
C ALA A 55 14.97 -3.88 -7.77
N LYS A 56 14.51 -3.51 -6.56
CA LYS A 56 15.18 -3.86 -5.30
C LYS A 56 15.27 -5.38 -5.09
N GLU A 57 14.34 -6.15 -5.66
CA GLU A 57 14.35 -7.62 -5.69
C GLU A 57 15.14 -8.21 -6.86
N GLY A 58 15.77 -7.36 -7.68
CA GLY A 58 16.53 -7.74 -8.86
C GLY A 58 15.71 -7.92 -10.14
N ASN A 59 14.40 -7.63 -10.11
CA ASN A 59 13.57 -7.67 -11.30
C ASN A 59 13.53 -6.29 -11.99
N PHE A 60 14.53 -6.03 -12.84
CA PHE A 60 14.61 -4.79 -13.65
C PHE A 60 13.79 -4.84 -14.94
N LYS A 61 13.22 -6.00 -15.30
CA LYS A 61 12.40 -6.16 -16.51
C LYS A 61 11.11 -6.93 -16.18
N PRO A 62 10.28 -6.38 -15.27
CA PRO A 62 9.07 -7.06 -14.84
C PRO A 62 8.06 -7.17 -15.97
N SER A 63 7.35 -8.29 -16.01
CA SER A 63 6.17 -8.49 -16.88
C SER A 63 5.04 -7.52 -16.49
N LYS A 64 4.05 -7.36 -17.38
CA LYS A 64 2.92 -6.47 -17.12
C LYS A 64 2.13 -6.88 -15.87
N THR A 65 1.93 -8.19 -15.66
CA THR A 65 1.20 -8.73 -14.52
C THR A 65 1.94 -8.49 -13.20
N GLU A 66 3.27 -8.58 -13.18
CA GLU A 66 4.09 -8.22 -12.01
C GLU A 66 4.03 -6.72 -11.70
N GLN A 67 4.09 -5.87 -12.73
CA GLN A 67 3.95 -4.41 -12.56
C GLN A 67 2.57 -4.05 -12.01
N ASP A 68 1.50 -4.65 -12.56
CA ASP A 68 0.13 -4.41 -12.11
C ASP A 68 -0.09 -4.93 -10.69
N HIS A 69 0.52 -6.06 -10.32
CA HIS A 69 0.52 -6.56 -8.95
C HIS A 69 1.23 -5.60 -7.99
N ALA A 70 2.45 -5.16 -8.32
CA ALA A 70 3.21 -4.22 -7.50
C ALA A 70 2.50 -2.86 -7.37
N PHE A 71 1.88 -2.35 -8.44
CA PHE A 71 1.08 -1.13 -8.39
C PHE A 71 -0.12 -1.26 -7.46
N LEU A 72 -0.82 -2.39 -7.46
CA LEU A 72 -1.94 -2.65 -6.55
C LEU A 72 -1.50 -2.56 -5.08
N LEU A 73 -0.32 -3.09 -4.77
CA LEU A 73 0.26 -2.97 -3.43
C LEU A 73 0.56 -1.50 -3.10
N GLN A 74 1.22 -0.75 -3.99
CA GLN A 74 1.46 0.69 -3.77
C GLN A 74 0.17 1.50 -3.59
N LEU A 75 -0.89 1.13 -4.32
CA LEU A 75 -2.21 1.73 -4.19
C LEU A 75 -2.81 1.49 -2.79
N LEU A 76 -2.64 0.29 -2.22
CA LEU A 76 -3.05 -0.03 -0.85
C LEU A 76 -2.34 0.87 0.17
N PHE A 77 -1.01 0.98 0.07
CA PHE A 77 -0.24 1.79 1.02
C PHE A 77 -0.52 3.29 0.89
N TRP A 78 -0.63 3.78 -0.34
CA TRP A 78 -1.05 5.15 -0.61
C TRP A 78 -2.46 5.41 -0.05
N PHE A 79 -3.40 4.48 -0.21
CA PHE A 79 -4.76 4.63 0.33
C PHE A 79 -4.72 4.72 1.85
N LYS A 80 -3.95 3.86 2.51
CA LYS A 80 -3.76 3.87 3.96
C LYS A 80 -3.24 5.20 4.51
N GLN A 81 -2.37 5.88 3.76
CA GLN A 81 -1.83 7.19 4.12
C GLN A 81 -2.76 8.35 3.75
N SER A 82 -3.55 8.21 2.69
CA SER A 82 -4.40 9.28 2.14
C SER A 82 -5.81 9.32 2.74
N PHE A 83 -6.31 8.21 3.29
CA PHE A 83 -7.62 8.10 3.90
C PHE A 83 -7.51 8.10 5.44
N ARG A 84 -8.38 8.85 6.12
CA ARG A 84 -8.28 9.08 7.57
C ARG A 84 -9.26 8.21 8.37
N TRP A 85 -8.76 7.59 9.43
CA TRP A 85 -9.60 6.86 10.38
C TRP A 85 -10.30 7.84 11.31
N VAL A 86 -11.59 7.64 11.56
CA VAL A 86 -12.39 8.51 12.45
C VAL A 86 -13.03 7.68 13.56
N ASN A 87 -12.55 7.85 14.79
CA ASN A 87 -13.22 7.38 16.00
C ASN A 87 -14.30 8.39 16.40
N GLU A 88 -13.88 9.57 16.87
CA GLU A 88 -14.71 10.77 16.96
C GLU A 88 -14.19 11.84 15.98
N PRO A 89 -15.08 12.57 15.28
CA PRO A 89 -14.66 13.67 14.42
C PRO A 89 -14.17 14.86 15.25
N PRO A 90 -13.13 15.60 14.79
CA PRO A 90 -12.77 16.88 15.39
C PRO A 90 -13.89 17.90 15.18
N CYS A 91 -13.99 18.89 16.06
CA CYS A 91 -15.04 19.91 15.99
C CYS A 91 -14.96 20.74 14.70
N ASP A 92 -16.07 20.85 13.97
CA ASP A 92 -16.16 21.66 12.73
C ASP A 92 -15.90 23.17 12.96
N GLY A 93 -16.02 23.66 14.19
CA GLY A 93 -15.80 25.07 14.54
C GLY A 93 -14.39 25.42 14.99
N CYS A 94 -13.77 24.56 15.83
CA CYS A 94 -12.50 24.88 16.48
C CYS A 94 -11.45 23.77 16.41
N GLY A 95 -11.73 22.63 15.76
CA GLY A 95 -10.79 21.52 15.59
C GLY A 95 -10.53 20.65 16.84
N ASN A 96 -11.00 21.06 18.01
CA ASN A 96 -10.81 20.31 19.26
C ASN A 96 -11.67 19.04 19.33
N ASP A 97 -11.33 18.19 20.29
CA ASP A 97 -12.00 16.92 20.55
C ASP A 97 -13.49 17.08 20.86
N THR A 98 -14.23 16.04 20.48
CA THR A 98 -15.68 15.97 20.63
C THR A 98 -16.08 14.69 21.35
N VAL A 99 -17.28 14.70 21.95
CA VAL A 99 -17.86 13.54 22.66
C VAL A 99 -19.15 13.15 21.99
N ALA A 100 -19.38 11.84 21.82
CA ALA A 100 -20.59 11.30 21.22
C ALA A 100 -21.84 11.70 22.03
N GLN A 101 -22.85 12.24 21.34
CA GLN A 101 -24.13 12.66 21.92
C GLN A 101 -25.30 11.76 21.45
N GLY A 102 -25.09 10.92 20.44
CA GLY A 102 -26.09 9.97 19.92
C GLY A 102 -26.19 9.98 18.41
N MET A 103 -27.35 9.57 17.90
CA MET A 103 -27.67 9.53 16.48
C MET A 103 -28.73 10.58 16.14
N ASP A 104 -28.71 11.07 14.91
CA ASP A 104 -29.72 11.98 14.37
C ASP A 104 -30.14 11.57 12.95
N VAL A 105 -31.25 12.13 12.50
CA VAL A 105 -31.80 11.90 11.16
C VAL A 105 -30.88 12.53 10.12
N ALA A 106 -30.66 11.81 9.02
CA ALA A 106 -29.90 12.33 7.89
C ALA A 106 -30.65 13.49 7.22
N LEU A 107 -29.92 14.57 6.94
CA LEU A 107 -30.43 15.68 6.14
C LEU A 107 -30.59 15.25 4.67
N PRO A 108 -31.46 15.90 3.89
CA PRO A 108 -31.59 15.60 2.46
C PRO A 108 -30.26 15.65 1.69
N SER A 109 -29.38 16.59 2.06
CA SER A 109 -28.03 16.73 1.51
C SER A 109 -27.08 15.59 1.89
N GLU A 110 -27.39 14.83 2.94
CA GLU A 110 -26.63 13.68 3.41
C GLU A 110 -27.21 12.38 2.82
N THR A 111 -28.53 12.26 2.79
CA THR A 111 -29.26 11.11 2.23
C THR A 111 -28.98 10.92 0.74
N GLN A 112 -28.80 12.02 -0.03
CA GLN A 112 -28.45 11.93 -1.45
C GLN A 112 -27.12 11.15 -1.70
N TYR A 113 -26.24 11.09 -0.70
CA TYR A 113 -24.97 10.35 -0.76
C TYR A 113 -25.03 9.03 0.02
N GLY A 114 -26.24 8.49 0.23
CA GLY A 114 -26.45 7.19 0.85
C GLY A 114 -26.22 7.16 2.36
N ALA A 115 -26.18 8.31 3.05
CA ALA A 115 -26.11 8.34 4.50
C ALA A 115 -27.47 7.96 5.10
N ALA A 116 -27.57 6.74 5.64
CA ALA A 116 -28.76 6.26 6.35
C ALA A 116 -28.79 6.70 7.82
N ARG A 117 -27.61 6.96 8.41
CA ARG A 117 -27.47 7.34 9.82
C ARG A 117 -26.40 8.40 10.00
N VAL A 118 -26.60 9.30 10.96
CA VAL A 118 -25.67 10.37 11.29
C VAL A 118 -25.35 10.33 12.77
N GLU A 119 -24.06 10.23 13.08
CA GLU A 119 -23.56 10.29 14.45
C GLU A 119 -23.36 11.77 14.84
N ILE A 120 -23.80 12.13 16.03
CA ILE A 120 -23.73 13.50 16.54
C ILE A 120 -22.71 13.59 17.65
N TYR A 121 -21.85 14.61 17.55
CA TYR A 121 -20.78 14.86 18.49
C TYR A 121 -20.82 16.29 19.02
N ARG A 122 -20.60 16.46 20.32
CA ARG A 122 -20.53 17.77 20.97
C ARG A 122 -19.10 18.12 21.31
N CYS A 123 -18.65 19.31 20.91
CA CYS A 123 -17.31 19.79 21.25
C CYS A 123 -17.20 20.14 22.74
N ASN A 124 -16.13 19.69 23.39
CA ASN A 124 -15.85 19.97 24.80
C ASN A 124 -15.50 21.43 25.07
N SER A 125 -14.97 22.16 24.08
CA SER A 125 -14.49 23.54 24.27
C SER A 125 -15.54 24.59 23.87
N CYS A 126 -16.11 24.48 22.66
CA CYS A 126 -17.03 25.50 22.13
C CYS A 126 -18.50 25.06 22.15
N SER A 127 -18.81 23.87 22.65
CA SER A 127 -20.17 23.29 22.70
C SER A 127 -20.90 23.15 21.35
N ARG A 128 -20.22 23.44 20.22
CA ARG A 128 -20.78 23.26 18.88
C ARG A 128 -21.00 21.78 18.59
N ILE A 129 -22.07 21.51 17.84
CA ILE A 129 -22.40 20.17 17.35
C ILE A 129 -21.68 19.92 16.02
N THR A 130 -21.02 18.77 15.94
CA THR A 130 -20.38 18.23 14.74
C THR A 130 -21.15 17.00 14.29
N ARG A 131 -21.45 16.93 12.98
CA ARG A 131 -22.19 15.81 12.38
C ARG A 131 -21.21 14.87 11.69
N PHE A 132 -21.41 13.57 11.85
CA PHE A 132 -20.66 12.54 11.14
C PHE A 132 -21.61 11.59 10.40
N PRO A 133 -22.00 11.96 9.16
CA PRO A 133 -22.84 11.12 8.32
C PRO A 133 -22.06 9.89 7.84
N ARG A 134 -22.69 8.72 7.92
CA ARG A 134 -22.12 7.45 7.46
C ARG A 134 -22.45 7.25 5.98
N TYR A 135 -21.67 7.88 5.11
CA TYR A 135 -21.89 7.87 3.66
C TYR A 135 -21.63 6.51 3.03
N ASN A 136 -22.51 6.09 2.12
CA ASN A 136 -22.33 4.87 1.32
C ASN A 136 -22.01 5.15 -0.14
N ASP A 137 -22.19 6.38 -0.64
CA ASP A 137 -21.77 6.74 -2.00
C ASP A 137 -20.23 6.86 -2.07
N PRO A 138 -19.55 5.99 -2.85
CA PRO A 138 -18.10 6.02 -2.99
C PRO A 138 -17.56 7.36 -3.49
N LEU A 139 -18.33 8.09 -4.32
CA LEU A 139 -17.94 9.41 -4.81
C LEU A 139 -17.77 10.41 -3.67
N LYS A 140 -18.67 10.36 -2.68
CA LYS A 140 -18.59 11.20 -1.49
C LYS A 140 -17.43 10.78 -0.58
N LEU A 141 -17.06 9.51 -0.58
CA LEU A 141 -15.90 9.01 0.17
C LEU A 141 -14.57 9.44 -0.46
N VAL A 142 -14.49 9.56 -1.79
CA VAL A 142 -13.33 10.15 -2.48
C VAL A 142 -13.13 11.62 -2.09
N GLU A 143 -14.23 12.36 -1.89
CA GLU A 143 -14.20 13.75 -1.42
C GLU A 143 -13.83 13.86 0.06
N THR A 144 -14.51 13.13 0.93
CA THR A 144 -14.38 13.25 2.40
C THR A 144 -13.11 12.61 2.94
N ARG A 145 -12.58 11.58 2.27
CA ARG A 145 -11.35 10.84 2.60
C ARG A 145 -11.25 10.43 4.07
N ARG A 146 -12.38 10.10 4.70
CA ARG A 146 -12.41 9.76 6.12
C ARG A 146 -13.55 8.81 6.45
N GLY A 147 -13.36 7.96 7.46
CA GLY A 147 -14.39 7.03 7.91
C GLY A 147 -13.86 5.89 8.79
N ARG A 148 -14.62 4.80 8.88
CA ARG A 148 -14.25 3.54 9.54
C ARG A 148 -14.20 2.40 8.53
N CYS A 149 -14.04 1.15 8.97
CA CYS A 149 -13.84 0.01 8.07
C CYS A 149 -14.84 -0.07 6.90
N GLY A 150 -16.11 0.23 7.15
CA GLY A 150 -17.16 0.38 6.13
C GLY A 150 -16.77 1.33 4.98
N GLU A 151 -16.50 2.58 5.31
CA GLU A 151 -16.12 3.62 4.34
C GLU A 151 -14.75 3.33 3.69
N TRP A 152 -13.81 2.78 4.46
CA TRP A 152 -12.48 2.42 3.98
C TRP A 152 -12.55 1.34 2.89
N ALA A 153 -13.20 0.21 3.17
CA ALA A 153 -13.34 -0.89 2.20
C ALA A 153 -14.17 -0.47 0.99
N ASN A 154 -15.25 0.29 1.21
CA ASN A 154 -16.11 0.82 0.15
C ASN A 154 -15.30 1.70 -0.84
N CYS A 155 -14.58 2.69 -0.31
CA CYS A 155 -13.80 3.61 -1.12
C CYS A 155 -12.61 2.90 -1.79
N PHE A 156 -11.88 2.06 -1.06
CA PHE A 156 -10.73 1.32 -1.62
C PHE A 156 -11.15 0.36 -2.74
N THR A 157 -12.28 -0.32 -2.60
CA THR A 157 -12.80 -1.21 -3.67
C THR A 157 -13.13 -0.40 -4.94
N LEU A 158 -13.67 0.82 -4.82
CA LEU A 158 -13.80 1.73 -5.95
C LEU A 158 -12.44 2.04 -6.59
N TYR A 159 -11.40 2.35 -5.81
CA TYR A 159 -10.06 2.59 -6.35
C TYR A 159 -9.55 1.37 -7.14
N CYS A 160 -9.65 0.17 -6.59
CA CYS A 160 -9.24 -1.05 -7.30
C CYS A 160 -9.99 -1.21 -8.64
N ARG A 161 -11.32 -1.03 -8.64
CA ARG A 161 -12.13 -1.07 -9.87
C ARG A 161 -11.74 0.03 -10.86
N ALA A 162 -11.43 1.23 -10.37
CA ALA A 162 -11.06 2.38 -11.20
C ALA A 162 -9.73 2.19 -11.95
N PHE A 163 -8.81 1.38 -11.40
CA PHE A 163 -7.56 0.97 -12.05
C PHE A 163 -7.68 -0.34 -12.84
N GLY A 164 -8.89 -0.89 -12.97
CA GLY A 164 -9.17 -2.05 -13.82
C GLY A 164 -9.03 -3.40 -13.12
N TYR A 165 -8.65 -3.44 -11.84
CA TYR A 165 -8.54 -4.69 -11.10
C TYR A 165 -9.92 -5.34 -10.91
N GLU A 166 -10.00 -6.65 -11.09
CA GLU A 166 -11.18 -7.40 -10.65
C GLU A 166 -11.22 -7.40 -9.13
N SER A 167 -12.30 -6.88 -8.55
CA SER A 167 -12.39 -6.63 -7.12
C SER A 167 -13.72 -7.08 -6.54
N ARG A 168 -13.66 -7.57 -5.31
CA ARG A 168 -14.81 -7.95 -4.48
C ARG A 168 -14.80 -7.10 -3.22
N LEU A 169 -15.98 -6.65 -2.81
CA LEU A 169 -16.21 -6.19 -1.45
C LEU A 169 -16.51 -7.40 -0.58
N ILE A 170 -15.76 -7.58 0.50
CA ILE A 170 -15.92 -8.71 1.42
C ILE A 170 -16.71 -8.26 2.63
N LEU A 171 -17.78 -9.01 2.94
CA LEU A 171 -18.67 -8.79 4.05
C LEU A 171 -18.53 -9.92 5.07
N ASP A 172 -17.93 -9.61 6.21
CA ASP A 172 -17.90 -10.47 7.39
C ASP A 172 -19.07 -10.10 8.31
N PHE A 173 -19.95 -11.07 8.58
CA PHE A 173 -21.14 -10.86 9.40
C PHE A 173 -20.82 -10.56 10.86
N THR A 174 -19.55 -10.64 11.27
CA THR A 174 -19.04 -10.23 12.59
C THR A 174 -18.51 -8.78 12.61
N ASP A 175 -19.16 -7.89 11.84
CA ASP A 175 -18.97 -6.43 11.81
C ASP A 175 -17.58 -6.00 11.31
N HIS A 176 -17.16 -6.56 10.17
CA HIS A 176 -15.98 -6.07 9.44
C HIS A 176 -16.17 -6.22 7.93
N VAL A 177 -15.45 -5.40 7.16
CA VAL A 177 -15.46 -5.44 5.70
C VAL A 177 -14.06 -5.11 5.17
N TRP A 178 -13.72 -5.70 4.04
CA TRP A 178 -12.43 -5.49 3.35
C TRP A 178 -12.58 -5.78 1.85
N THR A 179 -11.47 -5.92 1.14
CA THR A 179 -11.46 -6.07 -0.32
C THR A 179 -10.70 -7.34 -0.72
N GLU A 180 -11.14 -8.02 -1.79
CA GLU A 180 -10.28 -8.96 -2.52
C GLU A 180 -10.03 -8.41 -3.92
N CYS A 181 -8.84 -8.64 -4.46
CA CYS A 181 -8.56 -8.43 -5.87
C CYS A 181 -8.00 -9.69 -6.51
N PHE A 182 -8.38 -9.99 -7.75
CA PHE A 182 -7.77 -11.07 -8.50
C PHE A 182 -6.37 -10.67 -8.95
N SER A 183 -5.36 -11.42 -8.55
CA SER A 183 -3.97 -11.19 -8.96
C SER A 183 -3.65 -12.10 -10.13
N GLU A 184 -3.52 -11.55 -11.34
CA GLU A 184 -3.11 -12.34 -12.51
C GLU A 184 -1.71 -12.95 -12.33
N PHE A 185 -0.84 -12.27 -11.59
CA PHE A 185 0.49 -12.77 -11.24
C PHE A 185 0.42 -14.03 -10.36
N LEU A 186 -0.51 -14.08 -9.39
CA LEU A 186 -0.67 -15.24 -8.49
C LEU A 186 -1.68 -16.27 -9.02
N GLY A 187 -2.49 -15.91 -10.02
CA GLY A 187 -3.57 -16.73 -10.56
C GLY A 187 -4.72 -16.99 -9.58
N ARG A 188 -4.92 -16.14 -8.56
CA ARG A 188 -5.97 -16.32 -7.54
C ARG A 188 -6.44 -15.00 -6.93
N TRP A 189 -7.54 -15.07 -6.18
CA TRP A 189 -8.01 -13.96 -5.34
C TRP A 189 -7.06 -13.71 -4.18
N MET A 190 -6.71 -12.44 -4.00
CA MET A 190 -5.80 -11.95 -2.97
C MET A 190 -6.57 -11.06 -2.00
N HIS A 191 -6.43 -11.36 -0.72
CA HIS A 191 -6.95 -10.58 0.38
C HIS A 191 -6.27 -9.19 0.46
N LEU A 192 -7.05 -8.13 0.69
CA LEU A 192 -6.57 -6.76 0.92
C LEU A 192 -7.40 -6.10 2.01
N ASP A 193 -6.79 -5.75 3.15
CA ASP A 193 -7.41 -4.92 4.17
C ASP A 193 -6.82 -3.49 4.12
N PRO A 194 -7.54 -2.50 3.55
CA PRO A 194 -7.06 -1.12 3.48
C PRO A 194 -6.96 -0.45 4.86
N CYS A 195 -7.73 -0.89 5.86
CA CYS A 195 -7.69 -0.31 7.20
C CYS A 195 -6.38 -0.65 7.91
N GLU A 196 -5.86 -1.84 7.65
CA GLU A 196 -4.63 -2.35 8.26
C GLU A 196 -3.42 -2.15 7.34
N GLY A 197 -3.63 -1.89 6.05
CA GLY A 197 -2.54 -1.84 5.06
C GLY A 197 -1.94 -3.23 4.79
N VAL A 198 -2.73 -4.28 4.99
CA VAL A 198 -2.27 -5.68 4.91
C VAL A 198 -2.81 -6.32 3.64
N PHE A 199 -1.98 -7.11 2.96
CA PHE A 199 -2.34 -7.89 1.79
C PHE A 199 -1.99 -9.36 1.99
N ASP A 200 -2.74 -10.25 1.35
CA ASP A 200 -2.53 -11.70 1.30
C ASP A 200 -2.37 -12.43 2.65
N ARG A 201 -2.88 -11.85 3.74
CA ARG A 201 -2.98 -12.47 5.08
C ARG A 201 -4.43 -12.77 5.47
N PRO A 202 -5.12 -13.74 4.85
CA PRO A 202 -6.53 -14.01 5.14
C PRO A 202 -6.77 -14.50 6.58
N LEU A 203 -5.77 -15.09 7.25
CA LEU A 203 -5.92 -15.53 8.65
C LEU A 203 -5.76 -14.40 9.68
N LEU A 204 -5.57 -13.14 9.25
CA LEU A 204 -5.44 -11.98 10.13
C LEU A 204 -6.58 -11.90 11.16
N TYR A 205 -7.81 -12.16 10.71
CA TYR A 205 -8.99 -12.02 11.55
C TYR A 205 -9.16 -13.16 12.56
N GLU A 206 -9.09 -14.41 12.12
CA GLU A 206 -9.28 -15.57 13.01
C GLU A 206 -8.09 -15.75 13.96
N LYS A 207 -6.85 -15.60 13.47
CA LYS A 207 -5.65 -15.81 14.29
C LYS A 207 -5.15 -14.54 14.95
N GLY A 208 -4.97 -13.46 14.19
CA GLY A 208 -4.40 -12.22 14.71
C GLY A 208 -5.36 -11.53 15.69
N TRP A 209 -6.62 -11.37 15.28
CA TRP A 209 -7.63 -10.69 16.09
C TRP A 209 -8.47 -11.63 16.97
N ASN A 210 -8.24 -12.94 16.86
CA ASN A 210 -9.02 -13.97 17.55
C ASN A 210 -10.55 -13.86 17.29
N LYS A 211 -10.94 -13.36 16.10
CA LYS A 211 -12.35 -13.22 15.73
C LYS A 211 -13.00 -14.58 15.56
N LYS A 212 -14.20 -14.73 16.13
CA LYS A 212 -15.04 -15.91 15.97
C LYS A 212 -15.91 -15.77 14.71
N LEU A 213 -15.31 -16.01 13.55
CA LEU A 213 -15.97 -15.88 12.24
C LEU A 213 -17.16 -16.84 12.09
N ASN A 214 -18.14 -16.45 11.27
CA ASN A 214 -19.30 -17.26 10.88
C ASN A 214 -19.53 -17.27 9.35
N TYR A 215 -19.85 -16.13 8.75
CA TYR A 215 -20.11 -15.96 7.32
C TYR A 215 -19.22 -14.84 6.79
N VAL A 216 -18.41 -15.15 5.78
CA VAL A 216 -17.62 -14.18 5.03
C VAL A 216 -18.00 -14.30 3.57
N ILE A 217 -18.71 -13.29 3.07
CA ILE A 217 -19.34 -13.29 1.76
C ILE A 217 -18.65 -12.25 0.87
N ALA A 218 -18.14 -12.69 -0.27
CA ALA A 218 -17.58 -11.80 -1.28
C ALA A 218 -18.66 -11.36 -2.26
N ILE A 219 -18.73 -10.07 -2.55
CA ILE A 219 -19.68 -9.47 -3.49
C ILE A 219 -18.90 -8.75 -4.59
N ALA A 220 -19.14 -9.13 -5.84
CA ALA A 220 -18.57 -8.50 -7.04
C ALA A 220 -19.67 -8.22 -8.07
N LYS A 221 -19.28 -7.53 -9.16
CA LYS A 221 -20.20 -7.21 -10.27
C LYS A 221 -20.81 -8.46 -10.93
N ASP A 222 -20.12 -9.60 -10.83
CA ASP A 222 -20.43 -10.86 -11.48
C ASP A 222 -21.05 -11.89 -10.55
N GLY A 223 -21.18 -11.61 -9.25
CA GLY A 223 -21.82 -12.56 -8.33
C GLY A 223 -21.56 -12.33 -6.86
N VAL A 224 -22.06 -13.27 -6.08
CA VAL A 224 -21.90 -13.37 -4.63
C VAL A 224 -21.35 -14.75 -4.30
N TYR A 225 -20.30 -14.80 -3.48
CA TYR A 225 -19.51 -16.00 -3.22
C TYR A 225 -19.31 -16.20 -1.72
N ASP A 226 -19.41 -17.45 -1.27
CA ASP A 226 -18.99 -17.79 0.08
C ASP A 226 -17.48 -18.06 0.11
N VAL A 227 -16.73 -17.09 0.62
CA VAL A 227 -15.27 -17.17 0.73
C VAL A 227 -14.83 -17.48 2.17
N THR A 228 -15.75 -17.87 3.06
CA THR A 228 -15.48 -18.11 4.49
C THR A 228 -14.28 -19.01 4.69
N LYS A 229 -14.17 -20.09 3.91
CA LYS A 229 -13.08 -21.08 3.97
C LYS A 229 -11.68 -20.49 3.78
N ARG A 230 -11.55 -19.37 3.06
CA ARG A 230 -10.27 -18.66 2.87
C ARG A 230 -9.73 -18.10 4.20
N TYR A 231 -10.64 -17.65 5.06
CA TYR A 231 -10.37 -16.86 6.27
C TYR A 231 -10.34 -17.68 7.57
N THR A 232 -10.49 -19.01 7.49
CA THR A 232 -10.50 -19.90 8.66
C THR A 232 -9.62 -21.13 8.45
N ARG A 233 -9.04 -21.63 9.52
CA ARG A 233 -8.52 -23.00 9.64
C ARG A 233 -9.33 -23.84 10.62
N LYS A 234 -10.25 -23.22 11.38
CA LYS A 234 -11.14 -23.89 12.34
C LYS A 234 -12.55 -24.10 11.76
N TRP A 235 -12.63 -24.73 10.58
CA TRP A 235 -13.89 -24.88 9.83
C TRP A 235 -15.02 -25.51 10.65
N VAL A 236 -14.72 -26.53 11.46
CA VAL A 236 -15.73 -27.19 12.33
C VAL A 236 -16.33 -26.21 13.34
N GLU A 237 -15.50 -25.33 13.91
CA GLU A 237 -15.99 -24.32 14.85
C GLU A 237 -16.81 -23.24 14.14
N VAL A 238 -16.38 -22.81 12.95
CA VAL A 238 -17.12 -21.84 12.13
C VAL A 238 -18.49 -22.40 11.75
N LEU A 239 -18.56 -23.66 11.33
CA LEU A 239 -19.81 -24.34 11.00
C LEU A 239 -20.79 -24.36 12.18
N SER A 240 -20.30 -24.52 13.42
CA SER A 240 -21.14 -24.47 14.61
C SER A 240 -21.76 -23.09 14.88
N ARG A 241 -21.16 -22.02 14.34
CA ARG A 241 -21.63 -20.63 14.45
C ARG A 241 -22.50 -20.20 13.26
N ARG A 242 -22.62 -21.02 12.22
CA ARG A 242 -23.41 -20.75 11.01
C ARG A 242 -24.84 -21.23 11.20
N ASN A 243 -25.60 -20.46 11.98
CA ASN A 243 -26.95 -20.81 12.44
C ASN A 243 -28.09 -20.01 11.79
N ILE A 244 -27.80 -19.11 10.84
CA ILE A 244 -28.82 -18.29 10.17
C ILE A 244 -29.63 -19.14 9.17
N THR A 245 -28.96 -19.98 8.38
CA THR A 245 -29.60 -20.90 7.44
C THR A 245 -28.76 -22.16 7.27
N ARG A 246 -29.32 -23.19 6.61
CA ARG A 246 -28.60 -24.44 6.30
C ARG A 246 -27.64 -24.22 5.13
N GLU A 247 -26.49 -24.89 5.14
CA GLU A 247 -25.48 -24.75 4.07
C GLU A 247 -26.03 -24.96 2.64
N PRO A 248 -26.92 -25.95 2.35
CA PRO A 248 -27.50 -26.08 1.01
C PRO A 248 -28.43 -24.91 0.63
N ASP A 249 -29.13 -24.34 1.61
CA ASP A 249 -30.03 -23.21 1.39
C ASP A 249 -29.25 -21.90 1.17
N LEU A 250 -28.14 -21.71 1.89
CA LEU A 250 -27.20 -20.62 1.64
C LEU A 250 -26.66 -20.72 0.21
N LEU A 251 -26.12 -21.89 -0.17
CA LEU A 251 -25.55 -22.12 -1.48
C LEU A 251 -26.57 -21.84 -2.60
N ALA A 252 -27.80 -22.33 -2.45
CA ALA A 252 -28.89 -22.06 -3.39
C ALA A 252 -29.23 -20.56 -3.50
N THR A 253 -29.23 -19.86 -2.36
CA THR A 253 -29.51 -18.42 -2.28
C THR A 253 -28.42 -17.61 -2.99
N LEU A 254 -27.14 -17.91 -2.69
CA LEU A 254 -26.00 -17.25 -3.32
C LEU A 254 -25.95 -17.53 -4.83
N HIS A 255 -26.17 -18.78 -5.26
CA HIS A 255 -26.29 -19.09 -6.69
C HIS A 255 -27.42 -18.34 -7.37
N SER A 256 -28.57 -18.16 -6.70
CA SER A 256 -29.66 -17.37 -7.26
C SER A 256 -29.27 -15.91 -7.46
N MET A 257 -28.60 -15.30 -6.48
CA MET A 257 -28.09 -13.93 -6.58
C MET A 257 -27.01 -13.81 -7.65
N THR A 258 -26.09 -14.77 -7.74
CA THR A 258 -25.05 -14.80 -8.77
C THR A 258 -25.65 -14.92 -10.17
N ARG A 259 -26.66 -15.77 -10.36
CA ARG A 259 -27.41 -15.81 -11.63
C ARG A 259 -28.09 -14.49 -11.94
N GLU A 260 -28.64 -13.78 -10.94
CA GLU A 260 -29.22 -12.44 -11.11
C GLU A 260 -28.16 -11.45 -11.62
N CYS A 261 -26.96 -11.42 -11.03
CA CYS A 261 -25.86 -10.55 -11.45
C CYS A 261 -25.37 -10.87 -12.87
N ARG A 262 -25.43 -12.14 -13.29
CA ARG A 262 -24.91 -12.62 -14.58
C ARG A 262 -25.92 -12.56 -15.74
N ARG A 263 -27.16 -12.11 -15.51
CA ARG A 263 -28.23 -12.12 -16.53
C ARG A 263 -27.87 -11.39 -17.83
N SER A 264 -27.04 -10.36 -17.75
CA SER A 264 -26.66 -9.52 -18.89
C SER A 264 -25.35 -9.96 -19.57
N PHE A 265 -24.68 -11.01 -19.09
CA PHE A 265 -23.42 -11.47 -19.68
C PHE A 265 -23.63 -12.43 -20.84
N THR A 266 -22.65 -12.45 -21.77
CA THR A 266 -22.65 -13.36 -22.91
C THR A 266 -22.23 -14.76 -22.50
N THR A 267 -22.65 -15.78 -23.26
CA THR A 267 -22.31 -17.19 -22.98
C THR A 267 -20.81 -17.44 -22.86
N GLN A 268 -19.98 -16.74 -23.66
CA GLN A 268 -18.53 -16.86 -23.57
C GLN A 268 -17.98 -16.39 -22.22
N ILE A 269 -18.46 -15.23 -21.73
CA ILE A 269 -18.06 -14.69 -20.43
C ILE A 269 -18.54 -15.60 -19.30
N LEU A 270 -19.77 -16.12 -19.41
CA LEU A 270 -20.33 -17.05 -18.42
C LEU A 270 -19.46 -18.30 -18.26
N SER A 271 -19.02 -18.90 -19.36
CA SER A 271 -18.13 -20.08 -19.31
C SER A 271 -16.82 -19.77 -18.58
N VAL A 272 -16.19 -18.63 -18.87
CA VAL A 272 -14.94 -18.23 -18.19
C VAL A 272 -15.15 -18.00 -16.70
N LEU A 273 -16.27 -17.38 -16.31
CA LEU A 273 -16.62 -17.15 -14.92
C LEU A 273 -16.91 -18.47 -14.18
N GLU A 274 -17.61 -19.41 -14.81
CA GLU A 274 -17.90 -20.72 -14.23
C GLU A 274 -16.62 -21.54 -14.03
N ASP A 275 -15.69 -21.51 -14.99
CA ASP A 275 -14.38 -22.16 -14.86
C ASP A 275 -13.58 -21.54 -13.70
N ARG A 276 -13.60 -20.20 -13.57
CA ARG A 276 -12.94 -19.51 -12.45
C ARG A 276 -13.55 -19.85 -11.10
N ASP A 277 -14.88 -19.88 -11.00
CA ASP A 277 -15.60 -20.23 -9.78
C ASP A 277 -15.24 -21.66 -9.34
N LYS A 278 -15.11 -22.59 -10.29
CA LYS A 278 -14.69 -23.96 -10.03
C LYS A 278 -13.26 -24.04 -9.50
N ILE A 279 -12.32 -23.33 -10.15
CA ILE A 279 -10.92 -23.27 -9.71
C ILE A 279 -10.82 -22.72 -8.29
N GLU A 280 -11.55 -21.64 -7.99
CA GLU A 280 -11.58 -21.06 -6.63
C GLU A 280 -12.18 -22.04 -5.62
N SER A 281 -13.29 -22.72 -5.95
CA SER A 281 -13.87 -23.73 -5.06
C SER A 281 -12.85 -24.84 -4.71
N GLU A 282 -12.10 -25.32 -5.69
CA GLU A 282 -11.05 -26.32 -5.48
C GLU A 282 -9.88 -25.76 -4.64
N GLU A 283 -9.51 -24.49 -4.84
CA GLU A 283 -8.51 -23.78 -4.02
C GLU A 283 -8.95 -23.70 -2.55
N LEU A 284 -10.19 -23.32 -2.29
CA LEU A 284 -10.75 -23.16 -0.94
C LEU A 284 -10.77 -24.49 -0.17
N GLU A 285 -11.18 -25.59 -0.82
CA GLU A 285 -11.14 -26.92 -0.18
C GLU A 285 -9.70 -27.36 0.09
N ARG A 286 -8.78 -27.14 -0.86
CA ARG A 286 -7.36 -27.49 -0.68
C ARG A 286 -6.71 -26.70 0.46
N SER A 287 -7.03 -25.41 0.57
CA SER A 287 -6.51 -24.54 1.61
C SER A 287 -6.98 -24.93 3.02
N LEU A 288 -8.16 -25.52 3.17
CA LEU A 288 -8.63 -26.04 4.46
C LEU A 288 -7.88 -27.29 4.91
N CYS A 289 -7.46 -28.13 3.95
CA CYS A 289 -6.71 -29.35 4.21
C CYS A 289 -5.21 -29.08 4.47
N SER A 290 -4.72 -27.87 4.21
CA SER A 290 -3.34 -27.49 4.54
C SER A 290 -3.18 -27.39 6.05
N THR A 291 -2.13 -28.04 6.58
CA THR A 291 -1.75 -27.85 7.97
C THR A 291 -1.36 -26.41 8.18
N ASP A 292 -1.93 -25.84 9.22
CA ASP A 292 -1.68 -24.48 9.62
C ASP A 292 -0.23 -24.35 10.11
N ASP A 293 0.51 -23.39 9.57
CA ASP A 293 1.87 -23.12 10.02
C ASP A 293 1.75 -22.41 11.37
N SER A 294 1.72 -23.20 12.45
CA SER A 294 1.55 -22.76 13.84
C SER A 294 2.63 -21.78 14.31
N SER A 295 3.64 -21.57 13.49
CA SER A 295 4.79 -20.70 13.69
C SER A 295 4.55 -19.25 13.25
N VAL A 296 3.48 -18.94 12.49
CA VAL A 296 3.20 -17.57 12.01
C VAL A 296 2.40 -16.77 13.04
N SER A 297 3.06 -15.84 13.72
CA SER A 297 2.41 -14.83 14.57
C SER A 297 1.83 -13.71 13.72
N LEU A 298 0.52 -13.47 13.85
CA LEU A 298 -0.19 -12.39 13.15
C LEU A 298 -0.58 -11.29 14.14
N PRO A 299 -0.49 -10.00 13.74
CA PRO A 299 -0.77 -8.90 14.65
C PRO A 299 -2.25 -8.86 15.03
N GLY A 300 -2.51 -8.34 16.23
CA GLY A 300 -3.85 -7.90 16.60
C GLY A 300 -4.30 -6.72 15.74
N ARG A 301 -5.57 -6.37 15.86
CA ARG A 301 -6.15 -5.24 15.13
C ARG A 301 -5.39 -3.97 15.44
N GLN A 302 -5.10 -3.12 14.44
CA GLN A 302 -4.44 -1.83 14.65
C GLN A 302 -5.43 -0.65 14.57
N SER A 303 -6.49 -0.77 13.76
CA SER A 303 -7.54 0.25 13.63
C SER A 303 -8.52 0.31 14.82
N GLY A 304 -9.09 1.49 15.07
CA GLY A 304 -10.03 1.73 16.17
C GLY A 304 -9.35 2.19 17.48
N ASN A 305 -10.14 2.71 18.42
CA ASN A 305 -9.63 3.09 19.72
C ASN A 305 -9.26 1.87 20.58
N LYS A 306 -8.33 2.07 21.52
CA LYS A 306 -7.75 0.97 22.31
C LYS A 306 -8.82 0.25 23.13
N GLU A 307 -9.70 0.99 23.80
CA GLU A 307 -10.74 0.44 24.68
C GLU A 307 -11.68 -0.50 23.91
N TRP A 308 -12.03 -0.12 22.68
CA TRP A 308 -12.88 -0.93 21.81
C TRP A 308 -12.19 -2.21 21.33
N ARG A 309 -10.89 -2.13 21.01
CA ARG A 309 -10.08 -3.31 20.69
C ARG A 309 -9.96 -4.26 21.89
N ILE A 310 -9.78 -3.74 23.11
CA ILE A 310 -9.76 -4.52 24.36
C ILE A 310 -11.10 -5.23 24.55
N ALA A 311 -12.21 -4.48 24.43
CA ALA A 311 -13.56 -4.98 24.66
C ALA A 311 -13.94 -6.14 23.72
N ARG A 312 -13.34 -6.18 22.53
CA ARG A 312 -13.54 -7.23 21.53
C ARG A 312 -12.50 -8.35 21.59
N SER A 313 -11.52 -8.25 22.50
CA SER A 313 -10.37 -9.16 22.58
C SER A 313 -9.58 -9.25 21.27
N GLU A 314 -9.54 -8.15 20.51
CA GLU A 314 -8.84 -8.03 19.22
C GLU A 314 -7.41 -7.46 19.39
N ILE A 315 -6.94 -7.31 20.64
CA ILE A 315 -5.54 -7.04 20.96
C ILE A 315 -4.79 -8.38 20.90
N GLY A 316 -3.84 -8.49 19.97
CA GLY A 316 -3.00 -9.68 19.83
C GLY A 316 -2.19 -9.95 21.11
N SER A 317 -1.65 -11.15 21.26
CA SER A 317 -0.82 -11.49 22.42
C SER A 317 0.46 -10.64 22.45
N ASP A 318 0.54 -9.75 23.44
CA ASP A 318 1.63 -8.81 23.79
C ASP A 318 2.12 -7.82 22.72
N ASP A 319 2.22 -6.55 23.15
CA ASP A 319 2.76 -5.35 22.47
C ASP A 319 4.28 -5.47 22.11
N ARG A 320 4.83 -6.68 21.99
CA ARG A 320 6.24 -6.97 21.65
C ARG A 320 6.44 -8.00 20.54
N CYS A 321 5.40 -8.38 19.81
CA CYS A 321 5.57 -9.28 18.66
C CYS A 321 5.77 -8.48 17.36
N SER A 322 7.02 -8.05 17.14
CA SER A 322 7.54 -7.88 15.78
C SER A 322 7.18 -9.12 14.97
N LEU A 323 6.64 -8.94 13.76
CA LEU A 323 6.25 -9.99 12.80
C LEU A 323 7.28 -11.15 12.73
N SER A 324 7.17 -12.17 13.59
CA SER A 324 8.05 -13.32 13.55
C SER A 324 7.49 -14.33 12.54
N CYS A 325 7.79 -14.12 11.26
CA CYS A 325 7.46 -15.07 10.20
C CYS A 325 8.63 -16.07 10.04
N THR A 326 8.36 -17.37 10.01
CA THR A 326 9.34 -18.45 9.73
C THR A 326 9.22 -18.97 8.30
N SER A 327 8.10 -18.75 7.62
CA SER A 327 7.95 -18.93 6.16
C SER A 327 8.28 -17.61 5.45
N CYS A 328 9.51 -17.14 5.62
CA CYS A 328 9.96 -15.98 4.86
C CYS A 328 10.34 -16.45 3.46
N PRO A 329 9.81 -15.85 2.38
CA PRO A 329 10.37 -16.10 1.07
C PRO A 329 11.84 -15.69 1.09
N ILE A 330 12.71 -16.50 0.51
CA ILE A 330 14.10 -16.07 0.28
C ILE A 330 14.04 -14.89 -0.68
N ARG A 331 14.47 -13.71 -0.23
CA ARG A 331 14.51 -12.52 -1.06
C ARG A 331 15.89 -12.28 -1.59
N VAL A 332 15.97 -11.99 -2.89
CA VAL A 332 17.18 -11.46 -3.49
C VAL A 332 17.18 -9.95 -3.22
N CYS A 333 18.17 -9.45 -2.50
CA CYS A 333 18.39 -8.02 -2.31
C CYS A 333 19.57 -7.60 -3.19
N ILE A 334 19.42 -6.53 -3.97
CA ILE A 334 20.48 -6.02 -4.86
C ILE A 334 20.68 -4.51 -4.64
N ASP A 335 21.94 -4.12 -4.45
CA ASP A 335 22.35 -2.73 -4.20
C ASP A 335 23.55 -2.26 -5.01
N GLU A 336 23.83 -2.91 -6.14
CA GLU A 336 24.95 -2.57 -7.02
C GLU A 336 25.01 -1.07 -7.36
N HIS A 337 23.87 -0.40 -7.50
CA HIS A 337 23.75 1.05 -7.70
C HIS A 337 24.43 1.86 -6.58
N VAL A 338 24.30 1.44 -5.31
CA VAL A 338 24.94 2.07 -4.15
C VAL A 338 26.46 2.04 -4.30
N THR A 339 27.00 0.88 -4.67
CA THR A 339 28.45 0.71 -4.86
C THR A 339 28.95 1.57 -6.03
N LYS A 340 28.22 1.61 -7.16
CA LYS A 340 28.54 2.46 -8.32
C LYS A 340 28.58 3.93 -7.94
N ILE A 341 27.57 4.42 -7.22
CA ILE A 341 27.47 5.82 -6.77
C ILE A 341 28.64 6.18 -5.86
N TYR A 342 28.92 5.37 -4.84
CA TYR A 342 30.02 5.65 -3.92
C TYR A 342 31.41 5.61 -4.59
N ASN A 343 31.63 4.65 -5.50
CA ASN A 343 32.87 4.61 -6.28
C ASN A 343 33.03 5.84 -7.18
N ALA A 344 31.93 6.39 -7.71
CA ALA A 344 31.96 7.59 -8.56
C ALA A 344 32.36 8.88 -7.81
N PHE A 345 32.26 8.93 -6.47
CA PHE A 345 32.80 10.05 -5.69
C PHE A 345 34.33 10.06 -5.62
N SER A 346 35.00 8.91 -5.77
CA SER A 346 36.46 8.85 -5.66
C SER A 346 37.17 9.65 -6.76
N PRO A 347 36.85 9.49 -8.06
CA PRO A 347 37.42 10.33 -9.11
C PRO A 347 37.13 11.82 -8.92
N LEU A 348 35.93 12.16 -8.44
CA LEU A 348 35.52 13.54 -8.17
C LEU A 348 36.40 14.18 -7.07
N LEU A 349 36.61 13.50 -5.95
CA LEU A 349 37.46 13.99 -4.87
C LEU A 349 38.92 14.06 -5.30
N SER A 350 39.43 13.05 -6.01
CA SER A 350 40.80 13.07 -6.56
C SER A 350 41.03 14.27 -7.46
N ARG A 351 40.12 14.56 -8.40
CA ARG A 351 40.20 15.75 -9.26
C ARG A 351 40.19 17.05 -8.44
N CYS A 352 39.36 17.14 -7.40
CA CYS A 352 39.34 18.33 -6.53
C CYS A 352 40.67 18.55 -5.80
N VAL A 353 41.32 17.46 -5.37
CA VAL A 353 42.64 17.48 -4.72
C VAL A 353 43.74 17.84 -5.73
N ASP A 354 43.75 17.20 -6.90
CA ASP A 354 44.76 17.44 -7.95
C ASP A 354 44.72 18.89 -8.43
N HIS A 355 43.53 19.49 -8.53
CA HIS A 355 43.34 20.90 -8.88
C HIS A 355 43.53 21.89 -7.70
N SER A 356 43.89 21.40 -6.50
CA SER A 356 44.12 22.23 -5.31
C SER A 356 42.97 23.19 -4.96
N LEU A 357 41.72 22.75 -5.14
CA LEU A 357 40.55 23.59 -4.89
C LEU A 357 40.37 23.86 -3.38
N PRO A 358 40.01 25.08 -2.97
CA PRO A 358 39.72 25.37 -1.58
C PRO A 358 38.45 24.65 -1.12
N LYS A 359 38.41 24.21 0.14
CA LYS A 359 37.27 23.51 0.77
C LYS A 359 35.93 24.20 0.53
N SER A 360 35.88 25.53 0.69
CA SER A 360 34.66 26.33 0.46
C SER A 360 34.12 26.16 -0.95
N ARG A 361 35.01 26.11 -1.96
CA ARG A 361 34.63 25.92 -3.36
C ARG A 361 34.15 24.50 -3.63
N ILE A 362 34.77 23.49 -3.02
CA ILE A 362 34.31 22.08 -3.16
C ILE A 362 32.90 21.93 -2.58
N VAL A 363 32.65 22.48 -1.39
CA VAL A 363 31.32 22.45 -0.76
C VAL A 363 30.27 23.17 -1.63
N GLU A 364 30.62 24.32 -2.21
CA GLU A 364 29.75 25.05 -3.14
C GLU A 364 29.42 24.21 -4.38
N ILE A 365 30.43 23.58 -4.98
CA ILE A 365 30.27 22.68 -6.14
C ILE A 365 29.32 21.52 -5.82
N MET A 366 29.49 20.87 -4.65
CA MET A 366 28.58 19.79 -4.22
C MET A 366 27.15 20.28 -3.99
N LYS A 367 26.96 21.46 -3.40
CA LYS A 367 25.63 22.05 -3.18
C LYS A 367 24.92 22.38 -4.49
N ILE A 368 25.65 22.93 -5.47
CA ILE A 368 25.11 23.20 -6.80
C ILE A 368 24.64 21.91 -7.45
N PHE A 369 25.49 20.87 -7.45
CA PHE A 369 25.14 19.58 -8.05
C PHE A 369 23.96 18.91 -7.34
N LYS A 370 23.91 18.98 -6.01
CA LYS A 370 22.74 18.53 -5.24
C LYS A 370 21.47 19.25 -5.70
N GLY A 371 21.52 20.57 -5.91
CA GLY A 371 20.40 21.35 -6.43
C GLY A 371 19.90 20.83 -7.78
N ILE A 372 20.81 20.56 -8.72
CA ILE A 372 20.48 19.99 -10.04
C ILE A 372 19.78 18.63 -9.90
N LEU A 373 20.29 17.76 -9.03
CA LEU A 373 19.70 16.44 -8.78
C LEU A 373 18.33 16.52 -8.11
N VAL A 374 18.10 17.50 -7.22
CA VAL A 374 16.77 17.76 -6.63
C VAL A 374 15.78 18.24 -7.70
N GLU A 375 16.19 19.13 -8.59
CA GLU A 375 15.35 19.57 -9.72
C GLU A 375 15.00 18.42 -10.66
N LEU A 376 16.00 17.58 -10.98
CA LEU A 376 15.79 16.33 -11.73
C LEU A 376 14.82 15.40 -10.99
N GLY A 377 14.94 15.35 -9.66
CA GLY A 377 14.07 14.65 -8.71
C GLY A 377 12.59 14.96 -8.88
N ASN A 378 12.28 16.23 -9.10
CA ASN A 378 10.91 16.76 -9.19
C ASN A 378 10.26 16.58 -10.57
N SER A 379 11.04 16.20 -11.59
CA SER A 379 10.50 15.90 -12.93
C SER A 379 9.94 14.49 -13.01
N SER A 380 9.05 14.24 -13.98
CA SER A 380 8.47 12.90 -14.20
C SER A 380 9.57 11.86 -14.33
N TYR A 381 9.45 10.76 -13.58
CA TYR A 381 10.48 9.72 -13.58
C TYR A 381 10.72 9.15 -14.98
N LYS A 382 9.70 9.10 -15.85
CA LYS A 382 9.78 8.57 -17.22
C LYS A 382 10.62 9.43 -18.16
N THR A 383 10.70 10.73 -17.89
CA THR A 383 11.32 11.71 -18.80
C THR A 383 12.26 12.65 -18.05
N ARG A 384 12.92 12.16 -16.99
CA ARG A 384 13.77 13.00 -16.12
C ARG A 384 14.75 13.82 -16.96
N ARG A 385 14.64 15.13 -16.86
CA ARG A 385 15.47 16.11 -17.57
C ARG A 385 15.60 17.38 -16.74
N THR A 386 16.81 17.94 -16.70
CA THR A 386 17.05 19.27 -16.13
C THR A 386 18.11 20.01 -16.96
N SER A 387 17.92 21.31 -17.14
CA SER A 387 18.86 22.17 -17.87
C SER A 387 19.94 22.70 -16.96
N ILE A 388 21.19 22.60 -17.39
CA ILE A 388 22.33 23.12 -16.65
C ILE A 388 22.52 24.60 -16.97
N ASN A 389 22.70 25.41 -15.93
CA ASN A 389 23.01 26.82 -16.10
C ASN A 389 24.38 26.98 -16.82
N PRO A 390 24.49 27.79 -17.90
CA PRO A 390 25.73 28.05 -18.61
C PRO A 390 26.92 28.41 -17.72
N PHE A 391 26.68 29.14 -16.62
CA PHE A 391 27.73 29.58 -15.70
C PHE A 391 28.43 28.43 -14.95
N ILE A 392 27.80 27.25 -14.86
CA ILE A 392 28.33 26.08 -14.14
C ILE A 392 28.73 24.92 -15.07
N LEU A 393 28.68 25.11 -16.40
CA LEU A 393 29.08 24.07 -17.37
C LEU A 393 30.52 23.58 -17.17
N HIS A 394 31.41 24.47 -16.74
CA HIS A 394 32.80 24.12 -16.42
C HIS A 394 32.92 23.10 -15.29
N LEU A 395 31.87 22.89 -14.48
CA LEU A 395 31.82 21.91 -13.41
C LEU A 395 31.38 20.53 -13.88
N LEU A 396 30.75 20.41 -15.07
CA LEU A 396 30.20 19.15 -15.57
C LEU A 396 31.23 18.01 -15.62
N PRO A 397 32.49 18.23 -16.05
CA PRO A 397 33.48 17.16 -16.05
C PRO A 397 33.73 16.57 -14.66
N TYR A 398 33.56 17.32 -13.57
CA TYR A 398 33.77 16.80 -12.21
C TYR A 398 32.73 15.73 -11.82
N PHE A 399 31.56 15.74 -12.45
CA PHE A 399 30.42 14.89 -12.10
C PHE A 399 30.10 13.82 -13.13
N GLU A 400 30.85 13.71 -14.22
CA GLU A 400 30.59 12.79 -15.32
C GLU A 400 30.42 11.33 -14.85
N GLU A 401 31.30 10.84 -13.97
CA GLU A 401 31.21 9.50 -13.39
C GLU A 401 29.96 9.32 -12.52
N LEU A 402 29.54 10.35 -11.78
CA LEU A 402 28.32 10.31 -10.97
C LEU A 402 27.06 10.32 -11.84
N ILE A 403 27.05 11.14 -12.89
CA ILE A 403 25.98 11.19 -13.89
C ILE A 403 25.83 9.80 -14.54
N ASN A 404 26.93 9.19 -14.96
CA ASN A 404 26.93 7.83 -15.53
C ASN A 404 26.47 6.78 -14.51
N ALA A 405 26.90 6.86 -13.25
CA ALA A 405 26.48 5.95 -12.19
C ALA A 405 24.97 6.01 -11.91
N LEU A 406 24.33 7.16 -12.14
CA LEU A 406 22.88 7.37 -12.04
C LEU A 406 22.12 6.99 -13.30
N SER A 407 22.79 6.40 -14.30
CA SER A 407 22.20 6.13 -15.62
C SER A 407 21.66 7.38 -16.31
N LEU A 408 22.34 8.51 -16.10
CA LEU A 408 22.09 9.78 -16.75
C LEU A 408 23.17 10.08 -17.78
N LYS A 409 22.91 11.01 -18.69
CA LYS A 409 23.86 11.57 -19.66
C LYS A 409 23.68 13.07 -19.78
N SER A 410 24.70 13.74 -20.30
CA SER A 410 24.60 15.13 -20.71
C SER A 410 24.40 15.21 -22.23
N GLU A 411 23.42 16.01 -22.66
CA GLU A 411 23.11 16.25 -24.08
C GLU A 411 22.97 17.75 -24.34
N ILE A 412 23.26 18.17 -25.57
CA ILE A 412 23.03 19.55 -26.00
C ILE A 412 21.65 19.60 -26.65
N ASP A 413 20.75 20.42 -26.08
CA ASP A 413 19.43 20.67 -26.63
C ASP A 413 19.50 21.56 -27.89
N THR A 414 18.40 21.59 -28.64
CA THR A 414 18.18 22.38 -29.85
C THR A 414 18.46 23.88 -29.68
N ASP A 415 18.28 24.42 -28.47
CA ASP A 415 18.59 25.81 -28.09
C ASP A 415 20.08 26.04 -27.71
N GLY A 416 20.93 25.01 -27.83
CA GLY A 416 22.35 25.07 -27.45
C GLY A 416 22.60 25.01 -25.94
N LYS A 417 21.58 24.70 -25.14
CA LYS A 417 21.71 24.46 -23.69
C LYS A 417 22.17 23.04 -23.43
N VAL A 418 22.91 22.81 -22.34
CA VAL A 418 23.30 21.46 -21.92
C VAL A 418 22.28 20.96 -20.90
N ASP A 419 21.65 19.83 -21.18
CA ASP A 419 20.70 19.16 -20.31
C ASP A 419 21.30 17.88 -19.74
N ILE A 420 20.92 17.54 -18.51
CA ILE A 420 21.08 16.19 -17.95
C ILE A 420 19.77 15.44 -18.19
N CYS A 421 19.84 14.31 -18.88
CA CYS A 421 18.68 13.47 -19.20
C CYS A 421 18.96 11.98 -18.96
N LEU A 422 17.91 11.15 -19.00
CA LEU A 422 18.02 9.70 -18.87
C LEU A 422 18.89 9.10 -19.98
N ALA A 423 19.86 8.27 -19.60
CA ALA A 423 20.68 7.49 -20.53
C ALA A 423 20.19 6.06 -20.72
N ALA A 424 19.50 5.51 -19.71
CA ALA A 424 18.99 4.14 -19.72
C ALA A 424 17.62 4.07 -19.04
N ASP A 425 17.25 2.87 -18.56
CA ASP A 425 16.00 2.63 -17.84
C ASP A 425 15.82 3.63 -16.67
N PRO A 426 14.71 4.39 -16.64
CA PRO A 426 14.45 5.36 -15.59
C PRO A 426 14.48 4.80 -14.17
N VAL A 427 14.22 3.51 -13.99
CA VAL A 427 14.22 2.84 -12.68
C VAL A 427 15.61 2.87 -12.05
N ASN A 428 16.68 2.77 -12.85
CA ASN A 428 18.06 2.85 -12.35
C ASN A 428 18.36 4.22 -11.73
N THR A 429 17.92 5.29 -12.40
CA THR A 429 18.03 6.65 -11.86
C THR A 429 17.18 6.80 -10.61
N SER A 430 15.97 6.25 -10.61
CA SER A 430 15.02 6.35 -9.48
C SER A 430 15.53 5.62 -8.23
N LEU A 431 16.25 4.50 -8.40
CA LEU A 431 16.98 3.82 -7.33
C LEU A 431 18.18 4.63 -6.83
N GLY A 432 18.97 5.17 -7.75
CA GLY A 432 20.22 5.84 -7.42
C GLY A 432 20.06 7.26 -6.84
N LEU A 433 19.01 7.98 -7.24
CA LEU A 433 18.86 9.40 -6.92
C LEU A 433 18.75 9.67 -5.40
N PRO A 434 17.95 8.92 -4.62
CA PRO A 434 17.92 9.12 -3.17
C PRO A 434 19.28 8.82 -2.51
N VAL A 435 20.00 7.79 -3.01
CA VAL A 435 21.30 7.37 -2.47
C VAL A 435 22.37 8.43 -2.69
N VAL A 436 22.44 9.01 -3.90
CA VAL A 436 23.43 10.06 -4.18
C VAL A 436 23.13 11.36 -3.42
N LEU A 437 21.85 11.69 -3.20
CA LEU A 437 21.46 12.87 -2.43
C LEU A 437 21.87 12.75 -0.96
N ASP A 438 21.63 11.59 -0.35
CA ASP A 438 22.08 11.27 1.02
C ASP A 438 23.62 11.28 1.11
N ALA A 439 24.30 10.65 0.14
CA ALA A 439 25.76 10.64 0.07
C ALA A 439 26.36 12.05 -0.08
N LEU A 440 25.73 12.94 -0.85
CA LEU A 440 26.14 14.34 -0.99
C LEU A 440 25.99 15.11 0.32
N ASP A 441 24.87 14.92 1.04
CA ASP A 441 24.64 15.56 2.33
C ASP A 441 25.68 15.14 3.36
N ASP A 442 25.92 13.84 3.45
CA ASP A 442 26.98 13.27 4.26
C ASP A 442 28.34 13.91 3.89
N LEU A 443 28.70 13.95 2.60
CA LEU A 443 30.00 14.47 2.16
C LEU A 443 30.16 15.96 2.49
N ILE A 444 29.11 16.76 2.28
CA ILE A 444 29.09 18.17 2.65
C ILE A 444 29.30 18.34 4.16
N ASN A 445 28.63 17.51 4.97
CA ASN A 445 28.75 17.56 6.44
C ASN A 445 30.19 17.28 6.90
N VAL A 446 30.86 16.26 6.34
CA VAL A 446 32.26 16.00 6.70
C VAL A 446 33.23 17.00 6.14
N LEU A 447 33.04 17.47 4.91
CA LEU A 447 33.85 18.56 4.40
C LEU A 447 33.77 19.76 5.33
N ASN A 448 32.60 20.09 5.89
CA ASN A 448 32.46 21.18 6.86
C ASN A 448 33.21 20.92 8.18
N ASN A 449 33.24 19.67 8.67
CA ASN A 449 33.81 19.32 9.98
C ASN A 449 35.32 19.01 9.98
N PHE A 450 35.93 18.72 8.83
CA PHE A 450 37.36 18.42 8.74
C PHE A 450 38.13 19.53 8.01
N ASP A 451 39.34 19.85 8.49
CA ASP A 451 40.16 20.95 7.95
C ASP A 451 41.06 20.53 6.77
N ASN A 452 41.39 19.24 6.66
CA ASN A 452 42.31 18.74 5.63
C ASN A 452 41.63 17.75 4.68
N ILE A 453 41.52 18.13 3.41
CA ILE A 453 40.87 17.34 2.34
C ILE A 453 41.63 16.03 2.09
N SER A 454 42.95 15.99 2.23
CA SER A 454 43.71 14.74 2.07
C SER A 454 43.39 13.71 3.15
N LYS A 455 43.02 14.17 4.35
CA LYS A 455 42.48 13.30 5.41
C LYS A 455 41.05 12.87 5.08
N VAL A 456 40.21 13.76 4.52
CA VAL A 456 38.84 13.42 4.07
C VAL A 456 38.87 12.30 3.02
N SER A 457 39.73 12.36 2.00
CA SER A 457 39.85 11.27 1.01
C SER A 457 40.29 9.93 1.62
N LEU A 458 40.98 9.95 2.76
CA LEU A 458 41.46 8.75 3.49
C LEU A 458 40.50 8.27 4.59
N SER A 459 39.68 9.15 5.16
CA SER A 459 38.82 8.89 6.32
C SER A 459 37.33 8.88 6.01
N TRP A 460 36.93 9.36 4.83
CA TRP A 460 35.54 9.30 4.39
C TRP A 460 35.14 7.83 4.19
N PRO A 461 34.08 7.31 4.83
CA PRO A 461 33.84 5.86 4.92
C PRO A 461 33.43 5.15 3.61
N LEU A 462 33.62 5.78 2.46
CA LEU A 462 32.87 5.47 1.24
C LEU A 462 33.68 4.96 0.06
N ILE A 463 35.01 4.82 0.17
CA ILE A 463 35.78 3.99 -0.78
C ILE A 463 35.62 2.51 -0.38
N LYS A 464 34.38 2.01 -0.46
CA LYS A 464 34.04 0.61 -0.18
C LYS A 464 34.28 -0.24 -1.42
N VAL A 465 35.52 -0.31 -1.88
CA VAL A 465 35.93 -1.05 -3.11
C VAL A 465 35.55 -2.54 -3.05
N LYS A 466 35.28 -3.08 -1.86
CA LYS A 466 34.92 -4.49 -1.62
C LYS A 466 33.65 -4.63 -0.76
N ARG A 467 32.57 -3.95 -1.13
CA ARG A 467 31.23 -4.14 -0.51
C ARG A 467 30.49 -5.30 -1.18
N ILE A 468 29.86 -6.16 -0.37
CA ILE A 468 28.85 -7.11 -0.86
C ILE A 468 27.63 -6.30 -1.28
N HIS A 469 27.23 -6.43 -2.54
CA HIS A 469 26.17 -5.61 -3.15
C HIS A 469 24.96 -6.42 -3.64
N SER A 470 24.94 -7.71 -3.34
CA SER A 470 23.81 -8.58 -3.60
C SER A 470 23.85 -9.77 -2.66
N GLY A 471 22.69 -10.26 -2.25
CA GLY A 471 22.59 -11.46 -1.43
C GLY A 471 21.16 -11.98 -1.36
N SER A 472 21.03 -13.22 -0.92
CA SER A 472 19.74 -13.80 -0.56
C SER A 472 19.55 -13.68 0.94
N VAL A 473 18.45 -13.05 1.35
CA VAL A 473 18.10 -12.86 2.76
C VAL A 473 16.82 -13.61 3.06
N LEU A 474 16.79 -14.16 4.27
CA LEU A 474 15.61 -14.75 4.89
C LEU A 474 15.39 -13.96 6.19
N ALA A 475 14.52 -12.95 6.20
CA ALA A 475 14.22 -12.21 7.43
C ALA A 475 12.73 -12.30 7.80
N SER A 476 12.48 -12.57 9.08
CA SER A 476 11.15 -12.57 9.67
C SER A 476 10.51 -11.18 9.57
N GLY A 477 9.31 -11.10 8.97
CA GLY A 477 8.51 -9.88 8.91
C GLY A 477 8.66 -9.03 7.65
N GLU A 478 9.23 -9.58 6.58
CA GLU A 478 9.33 -8.89 5.29
C GLU A 478 7.99 -8.87 4.53
N GLU A 479 7.39 -7.69 4.33
CA GLU A 479 6.24 -7.49 3.44
C GLU A 479 6.56 -6.41 2.40
N LEU A 480 6.19 -6.63 1.13
CA LEU A 480 6.36 -5.57 0.12
C LEU A 480 5.41 -4.41 0.41
N PRO A 481 5.83 -3.16 0.18
CA PRO A 481 7.13 -2.70 -0.32
C PRO A 481 8.15 -2.36 0.78
N SER A 482 7.80 -2.57 2.06
CA SER A 482 8.62 -2.22 3.22
C SER A 482 9.17 -3.47 3.90
N GLY A 483 10.28 -3.99 3.37
CA GLY A 483 11.05 -5.06 4.01
C GLY A 483 12.26 -4.51 4.75
N ILE A 484 12.48 -4.94 6.00
CA ILE A 484 13.66 -4.59 6.81
C ILE A 484 14.94 -5.01 6.07
N ALA A 485 14.96 -6.20 5.47
CA ALA A 485 16.11 -6.66 4.69
C ALA A 485 16.34 -5.78 3.46
N THR A 486 15.34 -5.55 2.61
CA THR A 486 15.49 -4.69 1.42
C THR A 486 15.95 -3.26 1.79
N SER A 487 15.54 -2.76 2.95
CA SER A 487 15.95 -1.45 3.48
C SER A 487 17.42 -1.44 3.92
N ALA A 488 17.96 -2.56 4.43
CA ALA A 488 19.38 -2.67 4.74
C ALA A 488 20.28 -2.57 3.48
N PHE A 489 19.75 -2.97 2.32
CA PHE A 489 20.45 -2.95 1.04
C PHE A 489 20.20 -1.66 0.23
N ASP A 490 19.14 -0.90 0.47
CA ASP A 490 18.81 0.26 -0.39
C ASP A 490 19.78 1.46 -0.32
N GLY A 491 20.75 1.42 0.60
CA GLY A 491 21.83 2.39 0.67
C GLY A 491 21.48 3.73 1.33
N LEU A 492 20.24 3.90 1.82
CA LEU A 492 19.79 5.12 2.47
C LEU A 492 20.05 5.07 3.98
N ARG A 493 20.38 6.21 4.58
CA ARG A 493 20.56 6.31 6.03
C ARG A 493 19.24 6.25 6.80
N THR A 494 18.17 6.80 6.23
CA THR A 494 16.84 6.87 6.86
C THR A 494 16.19 5.49 6.95
N SER A 495 16.28 4.70 5.89
CA SER A 495 15.69 3.34 5.82
C SER A 495 16.45 2.31 6.66
N LYS A 496 17.76 2.50 6.90
CA LYS A 496 18.61 1.55 7.65
C LYS A 496 18.22 1.37 9.12
N TRP A 497 17.44 2.30 9.67
CA TRP A 497 17.01 2.29 11.07
C TRP A 497 15.51 2.52 11.23
N GLU A 498 14.75 2.47 10.13
CA GLU A 498 13.29 2.43 10.20
C GLU A 498 12.87 1.03 10.64
N GLU A 499 12.81 0.82 11.97
CA GLU A 499 11.92 -0.18 12.52
C GLU A 499 10.49 0.17 12.09
N PRO A 500 9.71 -0.78 11.51
CA PRO A 500 8.32 -0.54 11.11
C PRO A 500 7.44 0.01 12.24
N ASP A 501 7.82 -0.28 13.49
CA ASP A 501 7.23 0.24 14.70
C ASP A 501 8.13 1.33 15.27
N GLY A 502 8.04 2.55 14.71
CA GLY A 502 8.93 3.68 14.98
C GLY A 502 9.45 3.73 16.43
N ALA A 503 10.78 3.75 16.56
CA ALA A 503 11.46 3.89 17.84
C ALA A 503 10.88 5.08 18.60
N ARG A 504 10.08 4.78 19.63
CA ARG A 504 9.72 5.76 20.65
C ARG A 504 11.00 6.11 21.38
N ASP A 505 11.42 7.37 21.26
CA ASP A 505 12.24 8.14 22.19
C ASP A 505 12.91 7.30 23.30
N LEU A 506 14.02 6.65 22.98
CA LEU A 506 15.07 6.45 23.98
C LEU A 506 15.96 7.67 23.92
N VAL A 507 15.53 8.71 24.64
CA VAL A 507 16.42 9.76 25.12
C VAL A 507 17.56 9.05 25.87
N CYS A 508 18.80 9.25 25.40
CA CYS A 508 20.01 8.85 26.12
C CYS A 508 20.07 9.48 27.52
#